data_AF-A0A6M7XS54-F1
#
_entry.id   AF-A0A6M7XS54-F1
#
_cell.length_a   1.000
_cell.length_b   1.000
_cell.length_c   1.000
_cell.angle_alpha   90.00
_cell.angle_beta   90.00
_cell.angle_gamma   90.00
#
_symmetry.space_group_name_H-M   'P 1'
#
loop_
_entity.id
_entity.type
_entity.pdbx_description
1 polymer ?
#
loop_
_entity_poly.entity_id
_entity_poly.type
_entity_poly.pdbx_seq_one_letter_code
_entity_poly.pdbx_strand_id
1 'polypeptide(L)'
;MKIPKSLLVDPEKNSVYGAFAVAVSIWAFSYSVIFGQVLILAYYAVWLPLILLDYRRFLRQLSSSWLPLLFAAYVCFSVFWSQAPGVTARTAVQYLSHIACAYVAARTVSVRTLTLGALIGIFVVMLYSLKVGAYSEDVLDGSYNFVGAFASKNQIGFVASLGIYFSVAYLAFYRRGRLSLILALPVVILSAYLLALSHSATSMASIPAVLALVALLAITKLLPRRYRRVIFVVGAGLLVVAVFVALNLGLMDFVLGIFGKDSTLTGRTYLWDQGWSTAQRSPILGVGYAAYWVQGFAEAERLWNEFYITSRTGFHFHNTYIEALVELGFVGAVMISLIILRTLVGHVTAVIFRTWQIEPVILAGMMVLLVIRSFVEVDILNPYIMGSFLLYYSHFRLARVPVTRTRWARAGFVESGGAEKSGLPGGFDQGALRP
;
A
#
# COMPACT_ATOMS: atom_id res chain seq x y z
N MET A 1 30.18 -14.11 -18.58
CA MET A 1 29.11 -13.18 -19.02
C MET A 1 28.95 -12.07 -17.98
N LYS A 2 29.08 -10.78 -18.35
CA LYS A 2 28.78 -9.65 -17.45
C LYS A 2 27.32 -9.25 -17.66
N ILE A 3 26.44 -9.55 -16.71
CA ILE A 3 25.05 -9.06 -16.74
C ILE A 3 25.08 -7.55 -16.51
N PRO A 4 24.59 -6.70 -17.43
CA PRO A 4 24.63 -5.26 -17.26
C PRO A 4 23.71 -4.82 -16.11
N LYS A 5 24.23 -4.00 -15.19
CA LYS A 5 23.52 -3.52 -13.99
C LYS A 5 22.17 -2.87 -14.30
N SER A 6 22.02 -2.27 -15.48
CA SER A 6 20.77 -1.65 -15.94
C SER A 6 19.62 -2.66 -16.05
N LEU A 7 19.89 -3.93 -16.37
CA LEU A 7 18.83 -4.96 -16.43
C LEU A 7 18.27 -5.35 -15.07
N LEU A 8 18.91 -4.91 -13.97
CA LEU A 8 18.47 -5.20 -12.60
C LEU A 8 17.87 -3.96 -11.93
N VAL A 9 18.47 -2.77 -12.12
CA VAL A 9 18.17 -1.56 -11.31
C VAL A 9 17.43 -0.47 -12.10
N ASP A 10 17.39 -0.52 -13.44
CA ASP A 10 16.72 0.50 -14.26
C ASP A 10 15.24 0.12 -14.51
N PRO A 11 14.26 0.89 -13.97
CA PRO A 11 12.84 0.58 -14.10
C PRO A 11 12.31 0.47 -15.53
N GLU A 12 13.02 1.08 -16.49
CA GLU A 12 12.63 1.05 -17.91
C GLU A 12 13.14 -0.21 -18.62
N LYS A 13 14.19 -0.85 -18.10
CA LYS A 13 14.89 -1.97 -18.76
C LYS A 13 14.83 -3.28 -17.97
N ASN A 14 14.45 -3.25 -16.70
CA ASN A 14 14.47 -4.41 -15.80
C ASN A 14 13.14 -5.18 -15.72
N SER A 15 12.24 -5.04 -16.70
CA SER A 15 10.88 -5.58 -16.59
C SER A 15 10.84 -7.10 -16.31
N VAL A 16 11.78 -7.87 -16.86
CA VAL A 16 11.86 -9.33 -16.63
C VAL A 16 12.23 -9.64 -15.18
N TYR A 17 13.36 -9.07 -14.71
CA TYR A 17 13.81 -9.29 -13.34
C TYR A 17 12.82 -8.72 -12.32
N GLY A 18 12.30 -7.51 -12.54
CA GLY A 18 11.32 -6.89 -11.65
C GLY A 18 10.01 -7.67 -11.56
N ALA A 19 9.50 -8.19 -12.68
CA ALA A 19 8.30 -9.03 -12.66
C ALA A 19 8.54 -10.36 -11.91
N PHE A 20 9.69 -10.98 -12.12
CA PHE A 20 10.12 -12.17 -11.38
C PHE A 20 10.24 -11.90 -9.87
N ALA A 21 10.94 -10.83 -9.48
CA ALA A 21 11.13 -10.46 -8.08
C ALA A 21 9.79 -10.19 -7.37
N VAL A 22 8.86 -9.50 -8.03
CA VAL A 22 7.50 -9.28 -7.52
C VAL A 22 6.72 -10.58 -7.39
N ALA A 23 6.79 -11.48 -8.39
CA ALA A 23 6.10 -12.77 -8.34
C ALA A 23 6.63 -13.66 -7.19
N VAL A 24 7.96 -13.71 -7.00
CA VAL A 24 8.60 -14.40 -5.86
C VAL A 24 8.15 -13.79 -4.54
N SER A 25 8.08 -12.45 -4.45
CA SER A 25 7.62 -11.76 -3.25
C SER A 25 6.18 -12.12 -2.91
N ILE A 26 5.27 -12.12 -3.90
CA ILE A 26 3.87 -12.51 -3.71
C ILE A 26 3.73 -13.96 -3.27
N TRP A 27 4.52 -14.87 -3.86
CA TRP A 27 4.56 -16.26 -3.41
C TRP A 27 5.03 -16.39 -1.96
N ALA A 28 6.10 -15.68 -1.59
CA ALA A 28 6.61 -15.65 -0.23
C ALA A 28 5.59 -15.06 0.77
N PHE A 29 4.90 -13.99 0.39
CA PHE A 29 3.90 -13.36 1.24
C PHE A 29 2.65 -14.22 1.45
N SER A 30 2.31 -15.06 0.47
CA SER A 30 1.20 -16.00 0.60
C SER A 30 1.54 -17.19 1.49
N TYR A 31 2.74 -17.76 1.32
CA TYR A 31 3.01 -19.13 1.79
C TYR A 31 4.28 -19.27 2.63
N SER A 32 4.89 -18.18 3.09
CA SER A 32 6.02 -18.27 4.05
C SER A 32 5.66 -18.95 5.37
N VAL A 33 4.38 -18.94 5.77
CA VAL A 33 3.89 -19.71 6.93
C VAL A 33 3.99 -21.22 6.69
N ILE A 34 3.84 -21.67 5.43
CA ILE A 34 3.87 -23.10 5.05
C ILE A 34 5.30 -23.55 4.74
N PHE A 35 6.02 -22.79 3.92
CA PHE A 35 7.37 -23.16 3.45
C PHE A 35 8.50 -22.59 4.31
N GLY A 36 8.15 -21.83 5.35
CA GLY A 36 9.08 -21.29 6.32
C GLY A 36 10.08 -20.29 5.76
N GLN A 37 11.28 -20.32 6.34
CA GLN A 37 12.33 -19.32 6.13
C GLN A 37 12.87 -19.29 4.69
N VAL A 38 12.78 -20.39 3.93
CA VAL A 38 13.30 -20.46 2.56
C VAL A 38 12.66 -19.39 1.67
N LEU A 39 11.35 -19.18 1.78
CA LEU A 39 10.67 -18.14 1.00
C LEU A 39 11.00 -16.72 1.46
N ILE A 40 11.23 -16.53 2.75
CA ILE A 40 11.68 -15.24 3.29
C ILE A 40 13.09 -14.91 2.76
N LEU A 41 13.98 -15.90 2.72
CA LEU A 41 15.32 -15.74 2.15
C LEU A 41 15.27 -15.49 0.64
N ALA A 42 14.38 -16.17 -0.09
CA ALA A 42 14.17 -15.91 -1.52
C ALA A 42 13.66 -14.48 -1.76
N TYR A 43 12.72 -14.00 -0.94
CA TYR A 43 12.24 -12.62 -0.95
C TYR A 43 13.37 -11.62 -0.70
N TYR A 44 14.24 -11.86 0.29
CA TYR A 44 15.38 -11.00 0.53
C TYR A 44 16.42 -11.04 -0.60
N ALA A 45 16.67 -12.21 -1.17
CA ALA A 45 17.62 -12.41 -2.25
C ALA A 45 17.25 -11.61 -3.51
N VAL A 46 15.96 -11.38 -3.77
CA VAL A 46 15.51 -10.59 -4.92
C VAL A 46 15.50 -9.07 -4.69
N TRP A 47 15.70 -8.57 -3.47
CA TRP A 47 15.68 -7.12 -3.20
C TRP A 47 16.95 -6.58 -2.57
N LEU A 48 17.45 -7.18 -1.49
CA LEU A 48 18.55 -6.62 -0.71
C LEU A 48 19.89 -6.52 -1.49
N PRO A 49 20.27 -7.51 -2.34
CA PRO A 49 21.50 -7.40 -3.12
C PRO A 49 21.53 -6.20 -4.09
N LEU A 50 20.37 -5.67 -4.50
CA LEU A 50 20.30 -4.51 -5.39
C LEU A 50 20.87 -3.25 -4.74
N ILE A 51 20.83 -3.16 -3.39
CA ILE A 51 21.44 -2.05 -2.65
C ILE A 51 22.95 -2.01 -2.91
N LEU A 52 23.61 -3.17 -2.94
CA LEU A 52 25.05 -3.27 -3.17
C LEU A 52 25.44 -2.86 -4.60
N LEU A 53 24.53 -3.01 -5.56
CA LEU A 53 24.79 -2.66 -6.96
C LEU A 53 24.82 -1.14 -7.20
N ASP A 54 24.03 -0.37 -6.44
CA ASP A 54 23.85 1.08 -6.63
C ASP A 54 23.48 1.85 -5.32
N TYR A 55 24.23 1.64 -4.23
CA TYR A 55 23.91 2.21 -2.90
C TYR A 55 23.77 3.74 -2.92
N ARG A 56 24.55 4.44 -3.75
CA ARG A 56 24.52 5.92 -3.86
C ARG A 56 23.16 6.42 -4.31
N ARG A 57 22.52 5.72 -5.26
CA ARG A 57 21.17 6.06 -5.74
C ARG A 57 20.13 5.90 -4.64
N PHE A 58 20.22 4.81 -3.87
CA PHE A 58 19.28 4.53 -2.78
C PHE A 58 19.43 5.52 -1.62
N LEU A 59 20.67 5.85 -1.21
CA LEU A 59 20.91 6.79 -0.10
C LEU A 59 20.46 8.22 -0.45
N ARG A 60 20.68 8.68 -1.69
CA ARG A 60 20.31 10.05 -2.11
C ARG A 60 18.80 10.33 -1.98
N GLN A 61 17.97 9.30 -2.10
CA GLN A 61 16.51 9.44 -2.07
C GLN A 61 15.90 9.10 -0.71
N LEU A 62 16.71 8.74 0.29
CA LEU A 62 16.24 8.27 1.58
C LEU A 62 15.60 9.39 2.42
N SER A 63 16.06 10.63 2.28
CA SER A 63 15.50 11.79 3.00
C SER A 63 14.03 12.07 2.67
N SER A 64 13.60 11.71 1.45
CA SER A 64 12.19 11.83 1.03
C SER A 64 11.26 10.78 1.66
N SER A 65 11.84 9.76 2.31
CA SER A 65 11.19 8.58 2.85
C SER A 65 11.12 8.57 4.39
N TRP A 66 11.29 9.73 5.04
CA TRP A 66 11.48 9.82 6.49
C TRP A 66 10.34 9.20 7.33
N LEU A 67 9.08 9.29 6.90
CA LEU A 67 7.94 8.90 7.74
C LEU A 67 7.86 7.36 7.94
N PRO A 68 7.88 6.52 6.90
CA PRO A 68 7.99 5.06 7.08
C PRO A 68 9.24 4.62 7.84
N LEU A 69 10.38 5.31 7.65
CA LEU A 69 11.62 4.99 8.35
C LEU A 69 11.55 5.35 9.84
N LEU A 70 10.92 6.48 10.17
CA LEU A 70 10.65 6.88 11.54
C LEU A 70 9.70 5.88 12.21
N PHE A 71 8.67 5.41 11.49
CA PHE A 71 7.77 4.38 12.00
C PHE A 71 8.50 3.05 12.24
N ALA A 72 9.34 2.61 11.30
CA ALA A 72 10.18 1.44 11.48
C ALA A 72 11.12 1.57 12.68
N ALA A 73 11.73 2.76 12.86
CA ALA A 73 12.58 3.04 14.02
C ALA A 73 11.80 3.01 15.34
N TYR A 74 10.58 3.56 15.37
CA TYR A 74 9.68 3.49 16.52
C TYR A 74 9.30 2.04 16.86
N VAL A 75 8.97 1.25 15.85
CA VAL A 75 8.71 -0.20 16.00
C VAL A 75 9.92 -0.93 16.58
N CYS A 76 11.13 -0.66 16.10
CA CYS A 76 12.37 -1.20 16.69
C CYS A 76 12.61 -0.71 18.12
N PHE A 77 12.31 0.55 18.41
CA PHE A 77 12.48 1.12 19.74
C PHE A 77 11.50 0.51 20.75
N SER A 78 10.35 0.02 20.28
CA SER A 78 9.35 -0.65 21.14
C SER A 78 9.84 -1.88 21.89
N VAL A 79 10.99 -2.44 21.51
CA VAL A 79 11.68 -3.51 22.26
C VAL A 79 11.92 -3.12 23.72
N PHE A 80 12.21 -1.85 24.01
CA PHE A 80 12.62 -1.40 25.35
C PHE A 80 11.47 -1.36 26.38
N TRP A 81 10.22 -1.25 25.94
CA TRP A 81 9.05 -1.29 26.83
C TRP A 81 8.13 -2.49 26.55
N SER A 82 8.54 -3.38 25.64
CA SER A 82 7.73 -4.52 25.22
C SER A 82 7.52 -5.52 26.35
N GLN A 83 6.32 -6.07 26.44
CA GLN A 83 5.99 -7.18 27.32
C GLN A 83 6.49 -8.53 26.79
N ALA A 84 6.94 -8.59 25.53
CA ALA A 84 7.61 -9.74 24.92
C ALA A 84 8.85 -9.30 24.11
N PRO A 85 9.94 -8.81 24.75
CA PRO A 85 11.06 -8.17 24.06
C PRO A 85 11.72 -9.01 22.97
N GLY A 86 11.85 -10.33 23.18
CA GLY A 86 12.44 -11.23 22.19
C GLY A 86 11.61 -11.38 20.91
N VAL A 87 10.27 -11.47 21.05
CA VAL A 87 9.34 -11.51 19.90
C VAL A 87 9.35 -10.17 19.20
N THR A 88 9.24 -9.07 19.95
CA THR A 88 9.29 -7.71 19.41
C THR A 88 10.58 -7.44 18.65
N ALA A 89 11.74 -7.78 19.21
CA ALA A 89 13.03 -7.54 18.55
C ALA A 89 13.13 -8.28 17.21
N ARG A 90 12.73 -9.56 17.19
CA ARG A 90 12.70 -10.36 15.96
C ARG A 90 11.75 -9.73 14.93
N THR A 91 10.49 -9.54 15.29
CA THR A 91 9.46 -9.07 14.35
C THR A 91 9.72 -7.64 13.88
N ALA A 92 10.27 -6.78 14.73
CA ALA A 92 10.66 -5.42 14.35
C ALA A 92 11.77 -5.40 13.29
N VAL A 93 12.79 -6.27 13.41
CA VAL A 93 13.83 -6.40 12.38
C VAL A 93 13.26 -6.94 11.06
N GLN A 94 12.32 -7.89 11.15
CA GLN A 94 11.60 -8.40 9.98
C GLN A 94 10.78 -7.29 9.30
N TYR A 95 10.11 -6.43 10.08
CA TYR A 95 9.32 -5.33 9.55
C TYR A 95 10.20 -4.22 8.94
N LEU A 96 11.31 -3.87 9.59
CA LEU A 96 12.29 -2.92 9.06
C LEU A 96 12.88 -3.38 7.72
N SER A 97 13.32 -4.64 7.65
CA SER A 97 13.87 -5.21 6.41
C SER A 97 12.82 -5.36 5.32
N HIS A 98 11.56 -5.62 5.68
CA HIS A 98 10.43 -5.63 4.75
C HIS A 98 10.16 -4.24 4.15
N ILE A 99 10.17 -3.18 4.97
CA ILE A 99 10.08 -1.79 4.52
C ILE A 99 11.27 -1.45 3.61
N ALA A 100 12.48 -1.89 3.94
CA ALA A 100 13.66 -1.70 3.11
C ALA A 100 13.53 -2.38 1.73
N CYS A 101 13.00 -3.60 1.67
CA CYS A 101 12.72 -4.29 0.42
C CYS A 101 11.66 -3.55 -0.42
N ALA A 102 10.57 -3.08 0.20
CA ALA A 102 9.56 -2.26 -0.49
C ALA A 102 10.13 -0.93 -0.99
N TYR A 103 11.06 -0.32 -0.25
CA TYR A 103 11.81 0.86 -0.69
C TYR A 103 12.64 0.58 -1.93
N VAL A 104 13.45 -0.49 -1.90
CA VAL A 104 14.25 -0.90 -3.06
C VAL A 104 13.35 -1.15 -4.26
N ALA A 105 12.28 -1.92 -4.08
CA ALA A 105 11.30 -2.21 -5.12
C ALA A 105 10.71 -0.93 -5.73
N ALA A 106 10.31 0.05 -4.92
CA ALA A 106 9.75 1.31 -5.42
C ALA A 106 10.75 2.13 -6.27
N ARG A 107 12.06 1.96 -6.02
CA ARG A 107 13.12 2.66 -6.76
C ARG A 107 13.60 1.91 -7.99
N THR A 108 13.46 0.59 -8.03
CA THR A 108 13.94 -0.26 -9.13
C THR A 108 12.82 -0.69 -10.07
N VAL A 109 11.59 -0.84 -9.60
CA VAL A 109 10.46 -1.39 -10.37
C VAL A 109 9.46 -0.29 -10.71
N SER A 110 8.95 -0.32 -11.95
CA SER A 110 7.86 0.56 -12.41
C SER A 110 6.50 0.01 -12.00
N VAL A 111 5.46 0.86 -11.91
CA VAL A 111 4.10 0.38 -11.59
C VAL A 111 3.62 -0.65 -12.62
N ARG A 112 3.99 -0.48 -13.90
CA ARG A 112 3.69 -1.47 -14.95
C ARG A 112 4.34 -2.83 -14.66
N THR A 113 5.62 -2.84 -14.28
CA THR A 113 6.34 -4.08 -13.95
C THR A 113 5.80 -4.71 -12.66
N LEU A 114 5.42 -3.90 -11.66
CA LEU A 114 4.71 -4.37 -10.47
C LEU A 114 3.40 -5.07 -10.86
N THR A 115 2.57 -4.45 -11.70
CA THR A 115 1.31 -5.04 -12.17
C THR A 115 1.55 -6.37 -12.90
N LEU A 116 2.53 -6.43 -13.80
CA LEU A 116 2.87 -7.67 -14.51
C LEU A 116 3.35 -8.78 -13.58
N GLY A 117 4.29 -8.46 -12.67
CA GLY A 117 4.76 -9.41 -11.66
C GLY A 117 3.65 -9.85 -10.72
N ALA A 118 2.72 -8.95 -10.39
CA ALA A 118 1.55 -9.27 -9.58
C ALA A 118 0.61 -10.25 -10.29
N LEU A 119 0.31 -10.05 -11.57
CA LEU A 119 -0.48 -11.01 -12.34
C LEU A 119 0.14 -12.41 -12.33
N ILE A 120 1.45 -12.51 -12.58
CA ILE A 120 2.16 -13.80 -12.59
C ILE A 120 2.14 -14.44 -11.19
N GLY A 121 2.55 -13.68 -10.16
CA GLY A 121 2.62 -14.19 -8.79
C GLY A 121 1.26 -14.63 -8.26
N ILE A 122 0.22 -13.81 -8.47
CA ILE A 122 -1.14 -14.09 -8.02
C ILE A 122 -1.70 -15.32 -8.74
N PHE A 123 -1.48 -15.45 -10.06
CA PHE A 123 -1.90 -16.62 -10.80
C PHE A 123 -1.30 -17.92 -10.24
N VAL A 124 0.01 -17.93 -9.98
CA VAL A 124 0.70 -19.09 -9.40
C VAL A 124 0.18 -19.38 -7.99
N VAL A 125 -0.02 -18.35 -7.16
CA VAL A 125 -0.60 -18.49 -5.82
C VAL A 125 -1.98 -19.14 -5.87
N MET A 126 -2.85 -18.68 -6.77
CA MET A 126 -4.21 -19.21 -6.93
C MET A 126 -4.24 -20.65 -7.43
N LEU A 127 -3.38 -20.99 -8.41
CA LEU A 127 -3.26 -22.36 -8.89
C LEU A 127 -2.81 -23.31 -7.78
N TYR A 128 -1.87 -22.88 -6.94
CA TYR A 128 -1.46 -23.67 -5.79
C TYR A 128 -2.57 -23.80 -4.75
N SER A 129 -3.31 -22.72 -4.45
CA SER A 129 -4.46 -22.78 -3.57
C SER A 129 -5.54 -23.74 -4.07
N LEU A 130 -5.82 -23.74 -5.39
CA LEU A 130 -6.73 -24.72 -6.01
C LEU A 130 -6.21 -26.16 -5.87
N LYS A 131 -4.91 -26.37 -6.06
CA LYS A 131 -4.29 -27.69 -5.90
C LYS A 131 -4.43 -28.21 -4.46
N VAL A 132 -4.23 -27.34 -3.46
CA VAL A 132 -4.39 -27.72 -2.05
C VAL A 132 -5.86 -27.98 -1.73
N GLY A 133 -6.77 -27.17 -2.27
CA GLY A 133 -8.19 -27.48 -2.26
C GLY A 133 -8.87 -27.42 -0.88
N ALA A 134 -8.21 -26.85 0.15
CA ALA A 134 -8.71 -26.93 1.52
C ALA A 134 -9.88 -25.97 1.78
N TYR A 135 -10.74 -26.39 2.69
CA TYR A 135 -11.84 -25.62 3.24
C TYR A 135 -11.66 -25.51 4.75
N SER A 136 -12.13 -24.42 5.33
CA SER A 136 -12.16 -24.22 6.77
C SER A 136 -13.58 -23.91 7.21
N GLU A 137 -13.99 -24.52 8.30
CA GLU A 137 -15.17 -24.12 9.06
C GLU A 137 -14.86 -22.83 9.80
N ASP A 138 -15.80 -21.90 9.77
CA ASP A 138 -15.79 -20.71 10.60
C ASP A 138 -16.67 -20.99 11.82
N VAL A 139 -16.03 -21.13 12.98
CA VAL A 139 -16.66 -21.58 14.24
C VAL A 139 -17.76 -20.63 14.69
N LEU A 140 -17.72 -19.36 14.25
CA LEU A 140 -18.67 -18.33 14.69
C LEU A 140 -20.00 -18.36 13.93
N ASP A 141 -20.01 -18.80 12.67
CA ASP A 141 -21.21 -18.82 11.82
C ASP A 141 -21.53 -20.23 11.25
N GLY A 142 -20.69 -21.23 11.53
CA GLY A 142 -20.80 -22.60 11.03
C GLY A 142 -20.57 -22.73 9.52
N SER A 143 -20.11 -21.66 8.85
CA SER A 143 -19.94 -21.65 7.40
C SER A 143 -18.66 -22.37 6.99
N TYR A 144 -18.76 -23.18 5.95
CA TYR A 144 -17.64 -23.95 5.41
C TYR A 144 -17.12 -23.29 4.12
N ASN A 145 -15.99 -22.59 4.21
CA ASN A 145 -15.53 -21.72 3.13
C ASN A 145 -14.21 -22.20 2.53
N PHE A 146 -14.03 -21.96 1.23
CA PHE A 146 -12.78 -22.28 0.56
C PHE A 146 -11.65 -21.38 1.08
N VAL A 147 -10.57 -22.00 1.57
CA VAL A 147 -9.36 -21.29 2.02
C VAL A 147 -8.14 -21.65 1.17
N GLY A 148 -8.20 -22.73 0.39
CA GLY A 148 -7.12 -23.17 -0.47
C GLY A 148 -5.87 -23.51 0.35
N ALA A 149 -4.78 -22.79 0.12
CA ALA A 149 -3.54 -22.94 0.90
C ALA A 149 -3.37 -21.82 1.94
N PHE A 150 -4.41 -21.04 2.23
CA PHE A 150 -4.39 -19.99 3.24
C PHE A 150 -5.00 -20.46 4.56
N ALA A 151 -4.72 -19.72 5.63
CA ALA A 151 -5.29 -20.00 6.95
C ALA A 151 -6.72 -19.48 7.10
N SER A 152 -7.15 -18.53 6.25
CA SER A 152 -8.49 -17.94 6.36
C SER A 152 -9.08 -17.54 5.01
N LYS A 153 -10.42 -17.51 4.97
CA LYS A 153 -11.22 -17.08 3.82
C LYS A 153 -10.90 -15.63 3.39
N ASN A 154 -10.53 -14.78 4.34
CA ASN A 154 -10.21 -13.38 4.08
C ASN A 154 -8.85 -13.17 3.42
N GLN A 155 -7.89 -14.08 3.65
CA GLN A 155 -6.58 -14.03 2.99
C GLN A 155 -6.71 -14.40 1.51
N ILE A 156 -7.38 -15.52 1.19
CA ILE A 156 -7.59 -15.89 -0.21
C ILE A 156 -8.49 -14.87 -0.94
N GLY A 157 -9.51 -14.36 -0.26
CA GLY A 157 -10.36 -13.27 -0.77
C GLY A 157 -9.55 -12.02 -1.10
N PHE A 158 -8.58 -11.65 -0.25
CA PHE A 158 -7.69 -10.51 -0.50
C PHE A 158 -6.83 -10.68 -1.76
N VAL A 159 -6.16 -11.84 -1.87
CA VAL A 159 -5.32 -12.15 -3.03
C VAL A 159 -6.16 -12.19 -4.30
N ALA A 160 -7.38 -12.70 -4.22
CA ALA A 160 -8.34 -12.69 -5.32
C ALA A 160 -8.78 -11.27 -5.71
N SER A 161 -9.12 -10.42 -4.75
CA SER A 161 -9.41 -9.00 -5.03
C SER A 161 -8.21 -8.29 -5.69
N LEU A 162 -6.98 -8.54 -5.24
CA LEU A 162 -5.78 -8.00 -5.90
C LEU A 162 -5.60 -8.54 -7.32
N GLY A 163 -5.91 -9.82 -7.55
CA GLY A 163 -5.86 -10.45 -8.88
C GLY A 163 -6.83 -9.82 -9.86
N ILE A 164 -8.09 -9.62 -9.44
CA ILE A 164 -9.09 -8.88 -10.23
C ILE A 164 -8.60 -7.45 -10.47
N TYR A 165 -8.18 -6.77 -9.41
CA TYR A 165 -7.75 -5.38 -9.45
C TYR A 165 -6.62 -5.15 -10.46
N PHE A 166 -5.52 -5.89 -10.34
CA PHE A 166 -4.37 -5.77 -11.23
C PHE A 166 -4.70 -6.21 -12.66
N SER A 167 -5.57 -7.21 -12.85
CA SER A 167 -6.00 -7.64 -14.19
C SER A 167 -6.79 -6.56 -14.90
N VAL A 168 -7.77 -5.96 -14.21
CA VAL A 168 -8.58 -4.87 -14.76
C VAL A 168 -7.72 -3.64 -15.02
N ALA A 169 -6.85 -3.25 -14.07
CA ALA A 169 -5.93 -2.13 -14.25
C ALA A 169 -4.97 -2.35 -15.44
N TYR A 170 -4.44 -3.56 -15.59
CA TYR A 170 -3.57 -3.92 -16.71
C TYR A 170 -4.30 -3.83 -18.05
N LEU A 171 -5.52 -4.38 -18.13
CA LEU A 171 -6.33 -4.36 -19.34
C LEU A 171 -6.82 -2.95 -19.70
N ALA A 172 -7.12 -2.11 -18.71
CA ALA A 172 -7.57 -0.74 -18.91
C ALA A 172 -6.44 0.20 -19.36
N PHE A 173 -5.23 0.05 -18.81
CA PHE A 173 -4.17 1.05 -19.00
C PHE A 173 -2.93 0.56 -19.77
N TYR A 174 -2.66 -0.73 -19.78
CA TYR A 174 -1.42 -1.30 -20.35
C TYR A 174 -1.63 -2.31 -21.48
N ARG A 175 -2.88 -2.54 -21.90
CA ARG A 175 -3.23 -3.46 -22.98
C ARG A 175 -2.51 -3.12 -24.28
N ARG A 176 -1.79 -4.11 -24.81
CA ARG A 176 -1.15 -4.13 -26.13
C ARG A 176 -1.49 -5.43 -26.84
N GLY A 177 -2.39 -5.37 -27.82
CA GLY A 177 -2.78 -6.52 -28.66
C GLY A 177 -3.40 -7.70 -27.88
N ARG A 178 -3.39 -8.88 -28.52
CA ARG A 178 -3.99 -10.12 -27.98
C ARG A 178 -3.21 -10.71 -26.80
N LEU A 179 -1.88 -10.55 -26.77
CA LEU A 179 -1.04 -11.08 -25.69
C LEU A 179 -1.45 -10.55 -24.32
N SER A 180 -1.91 -9.30 -24.24
CA SER A 180 -2.37 -8.73 -22.97
C SER A 180 -3.64 -9.40 -22.44
N LEU A 181 -4.51 -9.89 -23.32
CA LEU A 181 -5.67 -10.68 -22.93
C LEU A 181 -5.25 -12.06 -22.44
N ILE A 182 -4.32 -12.71 -23.14
CA ILE A 182 -3.80 -14.04 -22.76
C ILE A 182 -3.17 -13.99 -21.36
N LEU A 183 -2.51 -12.89 -21.00
CA LEU A 183 -1.89 -12.73 -19.68
C LEU A 183 -2.90 -12.42 -18.56
N ALA A 184 -3.91 -11.58 -18.81
CA ALA A 184 -4.79 -11.11 -17.74
C ALA A 184 -6.10 -11.89 -17.60
N LEU A 185 -6.62 -12.47 -18.69
CA LEU A 185 -7.91 -13.15 -18.70
C LEU A 185 -7.93 -14.41 -17.81
N PRO A 186 -6.92 -15.29 -17.84
CA PRO A 186 -6.87 -16.44 -16.92
C PRO A 186 -6.83 -15.99 -15.45
N VAL A 187 -6.09 -14.92 -15.16
CA VAL A 187 -5.96 -14.38 -13.80
C VAL A 187 -7.28 -13.83 -13.31
N VAL A 188 -7.97 -12.97 -14.07
CA VAL A 188 -9.25 -12.39 -13.63
C VAL A 188 -10.34 -13.44 -13.47
N ILE A 189 -10.41 -14.44 -14.37
CA ILE A 189 -11.40 -15.52 -14.28
C ILE A 189 -11.14 -16.36 -13.02
N LEU A 190 -9.90 -16.79 -12.83
CA LEU A 190 -9.53 -17.59 -11.66
C LEU A 190 -9.73 -16.80 -10.36
N SER A 191 -9.39 -15.51 -10.36
CA SER A 191 -9.60 -14.63 -9.21
C SER A 191 -11.09 -14.48 -8.88
N ALA A 192 -11.93 -14.24 -9.89
CA ALA A 192 -13.38 -14.11 -9.70
C ALA A 192 -13.99 -15.40 -9.16
N TYR A 193 -13.57 -16.55 -9.71
CA TYR A 193 -14.01 -17.87 -9.26
C TYR A 193 -13.63 -18.12 -7.79
N LEU A 194 -12.36 -17.93 -7.43
CA LEU A 194 -11.91 -18.15 -6.06
C LEU A 194 -12.47 -17.13 -5.07
N LEU A 195 -12.67 -15.88 -5.49
CA LEU A 195 -13.33 -14.88 -4.66
C LEU A 195 -14.76 -15.30 -4.32
N ALA A 196 -15.52 -15.79 -5.31
CA ALA A 196 -16.86 -16.30 -5.09
C ALA A 196 -16.87 -17.51 -4.13
N LEU A 197 -15.97 -18.48 -4.32
CA LEU A 197 -15.83 -19.65 -3.43
C LEU A 197 -15.41 -19.29 -2.00
N SER A 198 -14.66 -18.21 -1.81
CA SER A 198 -14.19 -17.80 -0.48
C SER A 198 -15.29 -17.21 0.41
N HIS A 199 -16.39 -16.72 -0.18
CA HIS A 199 -17.43 -15.96 0.54
C HIS A 199 -16.88 -14.83 1.45
N SER A 200 -15.72 -14.26 1.11
CA SER A 200 -15.14 -13.16 1.88
C SER A 200 -15.90 -11.86 1.62
N ALA A 201 -16.90 -11.58 2.46
CA ALA A 201 -17.79 -10.40 2.36
C ALA A 201 -17.02 -9.09 2.14
N THR A 202 -15.96 -8.84 2.91
CA THR A 202 -15.11 -7.65 2.74
C THR A 202 -14.49 -7.57 1.35
N SER A 203 -13.98 -8.68 0.85
CA SER A 203 -13.29 -8.77 -0.44
C SER A 203 -14.28 -8.61 -1.61
N MET A 204 -15.48 -9.20 -1.48
CA MET A 204 -16.57 -9.11 -2.44
C MET A 204 -17.20 -7.71 -2.49
N ALA A 205 -17.33 -7.02 -1.36
CA ALA A 205 -17.86 -5.66 -1.30
C ALA A 205 -16.84 -4.59 -1.72
N SER A 206 -15.57 -4.77 -1.35
CA SER A 206 -14.53 -3.77 -1.62
C SER A 206 -14.10 -3.73 -3.09
N ILE A 207 -14.07 -4.88 -3.80
CA ILE A 207 -13.53 -4.89 -5.17
C ILE A 207 -14.37 -4.08 -6.18
N PRO A 208 -15.71 -4.15 -6.23
CA PRO A 208 -16.50 -3.34 -7.16
C PRO A 208 -16.40 -1.86 -6.83
N ALA A 209 -16.41 -1.50 -5.54
CA ALA A 209 -16.24 -0.11 -5.10
C ALA A 209 -14.89 0.48 -5.56
N VAL A 210 -13.80 -0.29 -5.41
CA VAL A 210 -12.46 0.12 -5.86
C VAL A 210 -12.39 0.23 -7.38
N LEU A 211 -12.97 -0.71 -8.12
CA LEU A 211 -12.99 -0.65 -9.60
C LEU A 211 -13.81 0.54 -10.10
N ALA A 212 -14.95 0.83 -9.48
CA ALA A 212 -15.76 2.01 -9.79
C ALA A 212 -14.99 3.31 -9.52
N LEU A 213 -14.26 3.40 -8.40
CA LEU A 213 -13.41 4.54 -8.10
C LEU A 213 -12.28 4.69 -9.12
N VAL A 214 -11.61 3.60 -9.50
CA VAL A 214 -10.55 3.64 -10.52
C VAL A 214 -11.12 4.08 -11.86
N ALA A 215 -12.30 3.60 -12.25
CA ALA A 215 -12.98 4.04 -13.47
C ALA A 215 -13.29 5.55 -13.41
N LEU A 216 -13.81 6.05 -12.29
CA LEU A 216 -14.06 7.47 -12.08
C LEU A 216 -12.77 8.29 -12.21
N LEU A 217 -11.69 7.88 -11.54
CA LEU A 217 -10.38 8.52 -11.63
C LEU A 217 -9.80 8.44 -13.05
N ALA A 218 -10.05 7.37 -13.79
CA ALA A 218 -9.63 7.20 -15.17
C ALA A 218 -10.36 8.16 -16.11
N ILE A 219 -11.68 8.30 -15.96
CA ILE A 219 -12.52 9.19 -16.76
C ILE A 219 -12.08 10.66 -16.60
N THR A 220 -11.50 11.03 -15.45
CA THR A 220 -10.96 12.39 -15.28
C THR A 220 -9.88 12.77 -16.29
N LYS A 221 -9.26 11.80 -16.99
CA LYS A 221 -8.33 12.04 -18.11
C LYS A 221 -8.97 12.90 -19.20
N LEU A 222 -10.27 12.76 -19.44
CA LEU A 222 -11.02 13.48 -20.47
C LEU A 222 -11.32 14.93 -20.08
N LEU A 223 -11.11 15.29 -18.81
CA LEU A 223 -11.51 16.57 -18.26
C LEU A 223 -10.32 17.55 -18.20
N PRO A 224 -10.52 18.81 -18.62
CA PRO A 224 -9.54 19.86 -18.36
C PRO A 224 -9.23 19.98 -16.87
N ARG A 225 -7.98 20.35 -16.54
CA ARG A 225 -7.47 20.38 -15.14
C ARG A 225 -8.35 21.21 -14.19
N ARG A 226 -8.97 22.29 -14.67
CA ARG A 226 -9.90 23.11 -13.88
C ARG A 226 -11.14 22.32 -13.43
N TYR A 227 -11.76 21.56 -14.33
CA TYR A 227 -12.97 20.79 -14.02
C TYR A 227 -12.67 19.60 -13.11
N ARG A 228 -11.51 18.95 -13.27
CA ARG A 228 -11.06 17.88 -12.34
C ARG A 228 -11.04 18.34 -10.89
N ARG A 229 -10.53 19.56 -10.63
CA ARG A 229 -10.46 20.12 -9.28
C ARG A 229 -11.85 20.40 -8.72
N VAL A 230 -12.71 21.04 -9.51
CA VAL A 230 -14.08 21.37 -9.09
C VAL A 230 -14.87 20.08 -8.82
N ILE A 231 -14.85 19.12 -9.74
CA ILE A 231 -15.52 17.83 -9.57
C ILE A 231 -14.97 17.07 -8.38
N PHE A 232 -13.66 17.14 -8.11
CA PHE A 232 -13.12 16.51 -6.91
C PHE A 232 -13.61 17.16 -5.63
N VAL A 233 -13.56 18.50 -5.52
CA VAL A 233 -14.00 19.20 -4.30
C VAL A 233 -15.49 18.98 -4.06
N VAL A 234 -16.31 19.17 -5.09
CA VAL A 234 -17.76 18.97 -5.02
C VAL A 234 -18.09 17.49 -4.80
N GLY A 235 -17.47 16.59 -5.56
CA GLY A 235 -17.68 15.15 -5.48
C GLY A 235 -17.22 14.55 -4.16
N ALA A 236 -16.12 15.03 -3.58
CA ALA A 236 -15.68 14.63 -2.24
C ALA A 236 -16.68 15.10 -1.18
N GLY A 237 -17.17 16.34 -1.26
CA GLY A 237 -18.20 16.85 -0.36
C GLY A 237 -19.50 16.03 -0.46
N LEU A 238 -19.98 15.78 -1.69
CA LEU A 238 -21.16 14.95 -1.94
C LEU A 238 -20.98 13.51 -1.49
N LEU A 239 -19.78 12.93 -1.65
CA LEU A 239 -19.48 11.58 -1.19
C LEU A 239 -19.54 11.51 0.34
N VAL A 240 -19.00 12.49 1.06
CA VAL A 240 -19.09 12.55 2.52
C VAL A 240 -20.54 12.61 2.96
N VAL A 241 -21.35 13.46 2.33
CA VAL A 241 -22.79 13.56 2.61
C VAL A 241 -23.51 12.24 2.28
N ALA A 242 -23.24 11.64 1.12
CA ALA A 242 -23.85 10.39 0.70
C ALA A 242 -23.50 9.23 1.62
N VAL A 243 -22.23 9.11 2.03
CA VAL A 243 -21.79 8.10 3.01
C VAL A 243 -22.44 8.34 4.36
N PHE A 244 -22.49 9.60 4.83
CA PHE A 244 -23.16 9.93 6.08
C PHE A 244 -24.65 9.55 6.05
N VAL A 245 -25.38 9.94 5.00
CA VAL A 245 -26.79 9.58 4.83
C VAL A 245 -26.96 8.07 4.75
N ALA A 246 -26.16 7.39 3.93
CA ALA A 246 -26.28 5.95 3.74
C ALA A 246 -25.98 5.17 5.02
N LEU A 247 -24.97 5.57 5.80
CA LEU A 247 -24.69 4.96 7.11
C LEU A 247 -25.86 5.15 8.08
N ASN A 248 -26.48 6.34 8.13
CA ASN A 248 -27.67 6.59 8.95
C ASN A 248 -28.91 5.80 8.49
N LEU A 249 -28.97 5.45 7.20
CA LEU A 249 -30.04 4.60 6.63
C LEU A 249 -29.75 3.10 6.72
N GLY A 250 -28.73 2.69 7.47
CA GLY A 250 -28.41 1.26 7.68
C GLY A 250 -27.69 0.60 6.49
N LEU A 251 -26.95 1.36 5.66
CA LEU A 251 -26.16 0.79 4.55
C LEU A 251 -25.23 -0.32 5.02
N MET A 252 -24.65 -0.19 6.22
CA MET A 252 -23.79 -1.22 6.79
C MET A 252 -24.55 -2.53 6.99
N ASP A 253 -25.71 -2.47 7.65
CA ASP A 253 -26.56 -3.64 7.92
C ASP A 253 -27.09 -4.25 6.62
N PHE A 254 -27.45 -3.42 5.63
CA PHE A 254 -27.87 -3.89 4.31
C PHE A 254 -26.76 -4.65 3.58
N VAL A 255 -25.55 -4.07 3.51
CA VAL A 255 -24.40 -4.71 2.86
C VAL A 255 -24.03 -6.00 3.58
N LEU A 256 -24.04 -6.02 4.91
CA LEU A 256 -23.77 -7.22 5.70
C LEU A 256 -24.85 -8.28 5.53
N GLY A 257 -26.12 -7.89 5.49
CA GLY A 257 -27.26 -8.77 5.27
C GLY A 257 -27.21 -9.49 3.91
N ILE A 258 -26.71 -8.84 2.85
CA ILE A 258 -26.49 -9.50 1.54
C ILE A 258 -25.54 -10.71 1.67
N PHE A 259 -24.58 -10.64 2.60
CA PHE A 259 -23.62 -11.72 2.84
C PHE A 259 -24.01 -12.63 4.01
N GLY A 260 -25.24 -12.52 4.53
CA GLY A 260 -25.73 -13.29 5.66
C GLY A 260 -24.97 -13.01 6.96
N LYS A 261 -24.46 -11.78 7.13
CA LYS A 261 -23.71 -11.37 8.33
C LYS A 261 -24.53 -10.43 9.20
N ASP A 262 -24.41 -10.63 10.50
CA ASP A 262 -24.96 -9.73 11.50
C ASP A 262 -24.13 -8.44 11.62
N SER A 263 -24.77 -7.38 12.12
CA SER A 263 -24.17 -6.06 12.37
C SER A 263 -22.98 -6.08 13.33
N THR A 264 -22.80 -7.18 14.08
CA THR A 264 -21.64 -7.43 14.94
C THR A 264 -20.36 -7.81 14.17
N LEU A 265 -20.42 -7.91 12.84
CA LEU A 265 -19.31 -8.29 11.98
C LEU A 265 -18.66 -9.61 12.45
N THR A 266 -19.47 -10.65 12.70
CA THR A 266 -19.00 -11.97 13.21
C THR A 266 -18.19 -11.85 14.51
N GLY A 267 -18.75 -11.22 15.55
CA GLY A 267 -18.10 -11.09 16.87
C GLY A 267 -16.94 -10.08 16.97
N ARG A 268 -16.63 -9.36 15.88
CA ARG A 268 -15.53 -8.38 15.86
C ARG A 268 -15.80 -7.16 16.74
N THR A 269 -17.05 -6.75 16.89
CA THR A 269 -17.39 -5.61 17.78
C THR A 269 -16.97 -5.87 19.23
N TYR A 270 -17.18 -7.08 19.74
CA TYR A 270 -16.70 -7.49 21.05
C TYR A 270 -15.17 -7.53 21.09
N LEU A 271 -14.52 -8.15 20.09
CA LEU A 271 -13.06 -8.21 20.01
C LEU A 271 -12.42 -6.81 20.00
N TRP A 272 -13.06 -5.85 19.32
CA TRP A 272 -12.63 -4.46 19.26
C TRP A 272 -12.79 -3.72 20.59
N ASP A 273 -13.86 -3.98 21.33
CA ASP A 273 -14.05 -3.47 22.69
C ASP A 273 -12.97 -3.98 23.66
N GLN A 274 -12.60 -5.27 23.53
CA GLN A 274 -11.50 -5.85 24.30
C GLN A 274 -10.15 -5.22 23.92
N GLY A 275 -9.92 -4.95 22.64
CA GLY A 275 -8.75 -4.22 22.16
C GLY A 275 -8.70 -2.79 22.69
N TRP A 276 -9.82 -2.08 22.68
CA TRP A 276 -9.93 -0.73 23.23
C TRP A 276 -9.66 -0.70 24.74
N SER A 277 -10.27 -1.61 25.49
CA SER A 277 -10.06 -1.78 26.93
C SER A 277 -8.60 -2.08 27.27
N THR A 278 -7.90 -2.82 26.41
CA THR A 278 -6.46 -3.08 26.55
C THR A 278 -5.65 -1.82 26.25
N ALA A 279 -5.95 -1.12 25.16
CA ALA A 279 -5.26 0.10 24.77
C ALA A 279 -5.33 1.18 25.86
N GLN A 280 -6.43 1.27 26.61
CA GLN A 280 -6.57 2.19 27.75
C GLN A 280 -5.58 1.93 28.89
N ARG A 281 -5.05 0.71 29.03
CA ARG A 281 -4.05 0.37 30.06
C ARG A 281 -2.64 0.84 29.69
N SER A 282 -2.37 1.04 28.40
CA SER A 282 -1.06 1.51 27.90
C SER A 282 -1.24 2.46 26.70
N PRO A 283 -1.90 3.62 26.88
CA PRO A 283 -2.49 4.38 25.78
C PRO A 283 -1.47 5.09 24.88
N ILE A 284 -0.29 5.45 25.42
CA ILE A 284 0.70 6.23 24.67
C ILE A 284 1.58 5.32 23.83
N LEU A 285 2.18 4.29 24.45
CA LEU A 285 3.23 3.44 23.84
C LEU A 285 2.77 2.02 23.49
N GLY A 286 1.61 1.59 23.97
CA GLY A 286 1.14 0.21 23.83
C GLY A 286 1.97 -0.80 24.62
N VAL A 287 1.73 -2.08 24.37
CA VAL A 287 2.41 -3.20 25.05
C VAL A 287 3.72 -3.65 24.39
N GLY A 288 4.08 -3.07 23.24
CA GLY A 288 5.21 -3.46 22.41
C GLY A 288 4.77 -4.11 21.10
N TYR A 289 5.52 -3.87 20.01
CA TYR A 289 5.19 -4.42 18.70
C TYR A 289 5.18 -5.96 18.70
N ALA A 290 4.13 -6.58 18.16
CA ALA A 290 3.94 -8.03 18.15
C ALA A 290 3.99 -8.69 19.55
N ALA A 291 3.73 -7.93 20.62
CA ALA A 291 3.84 -8.42 22.00
C ALA A 291 2.51 -8.87 22.61
N TYR A 292 1.38 -8.54 21.97
CA TYR A 292 0.06 -8.87 22.52
C TYR A 292 -0.33 -10.33 22.25
N TRP A 293 -0.29 -10.77 20.99
CA TRP A 293 -0.66 -12.14 20.58
C TRP A 293 0.48 -13.15 20.79
N VAL A 294 0.93 -13.30 22.02
CA VAL A 294 2.03 -14.20 22.42
C VAL A 294 1.55 -15.21 23.46
N GLN A 295 1.98 -16.46 23.32
CA GLN A 295 1.65 -17.52 24.28
C GLN A 295 2.15 -17.17 25.68
N GLY A 296 1.28 -17.38 26.68
CA GLY A 296 1.52 -16.97 28.06
C GLY A 296 1.10 -15.53 28.39
N PHE A 297 0.69 -14.72 27.41
CA PHE A 297 0.06 -13.43 27.68
C PHE A 297 -1.41 -13.62 28.08
N ALA A 298 -1.77 -13.28 29.31
CA ALA A 298 -3.05 -13.66 29.92
C ALA A 298 -4.29 -13.26 29.11
N GLU A 299 -4.31 -12.03 28.56
CA GLU A 299 -5.44 -11.56 27.75
C GLU A 299 -5.53 -12.26 26.39
N ALA A 300 -4.38 -12.58 25.77
CA ALA A 300 -4.37 -13.34 24.52
C ALA A 300 -4.83 -14.78 24.74
N GLU A 301 -4.38 -15.44 25.81
CA GLU A 301 -4.83 -16.78 26.19
C GLU A 301 -6.34 -16.82 26.47
N ARG A 302 -6.87 -15.81 27.17
CA ARG A 302 -8.31 -15.68 27.39
C ARG A 302 -9.08 -15.56 26.07
N LEU A 303 -8.66 -14.66 25.18
CA LEU A 303 -9.34 -14.43 23.91
C LEU A 303 -9.22 -15.65 22.97
N TRP A 304 -8.08 -16.33 22.93
CA TRP A 304 -7.96 -17.58 22.17
C TRP A 304 -8.92 -18.65 22.67
N ASN A 305 -9.09 -18.81 23.98
CA ASN A 305 -10.05 -19.76 24.53
C ASN A 305 -11.49 -19.36 24.20
N GLU A 306 -11.83 -18.07 24.32
CA GLU A 306 -13.17 -17.55 24.05
C GLU A 306 -13.59 -17.67 22.58
N PHE A 307 -12.63 -17.51 21.65
CA PHE A 307 -12.84 -17.66 20.21
C PHE A 307 -12.49 -19.07 19.69
N TYR A 308 -12.28 -20.05 20.57
CA TYR A 308 -11.97 -21.45 20.22
C TYR A 308 -10.72 -21.63 19.33
N ILE A 309 -9.73 -20.74 19.45
CA ILE A 309 -8.47 -20.76 18.70
C ILE A 309 -7.47 -21.69 19.40
N THR A 310 -7.59 -22.99 19.15
CA THR A 310 -6.74 -24.02 19.75
C THR A 310 -5.26 -23.92 19.34
N SER A 311 -4.97 -23.34 18.18
CA SER A 311 -3.60 -23.15 17.67
C SER A 311 -2.82 -22.07 18.43
N ARG A 312 -3.50 -21.19 19.17
CA ARG A 312 -2.91 -20.05 19.92
C ARG A 312 -1.92 -19.22 19.08
N THR A 313 -2.23 -19.08 17.80
CA THR A 313 -1.42 -18.39 16.79
C THR A 313 -2.32 -17.89 15.65
N GLY A 314 -1.85 -16.92 14.85
CA GLY A 314 -2.56 -16.47 13.65
C GLY A 314 -3.85 -15.69 13.91
N PHE A 315 -4.03 -15.16 15.12
CA PHE A 315 -5.20 -14.38 15.52
C PHE A 315 -4.82 -12.91 15.71
N HIS A 316 -5.77 -12.02 15.47
CA HIS A 316 -5.57 -10.57 15.56
C HIS A 316 -6.91 -9.83 15.71
N PHE A 317 -6.88 -8.53 16.02
CA PHE A 317 -8.08 -7.72 16.22
C PHE A 317 -8.91 -7.50 14.94
N HIS A 318 -8.45 -7.96 13.77
CA HIS A 318 -9.12 -7.73 12.49
C HIS A 318 -9.40 -6.24 12.24
N ASN A 319 -8.56 -5.36 12.78
CA ASN A 319 -8.65 -3.93 12.56
C ASN A 319 -7.25 -3.36 12.80
N THR A 320 -6.64 -2.85 11.73
CA THR A 320 -5.26 -2.35 11.75
C THR A 320 -5.05 -1.26 12.79
N TYR A 321 -6.06 -0.42 13.06
CA TYR A 321 -5.95 0.71 13.98
C TYR A 321 -6.03 0.26 15.44
N ILE A 322 -6.93 -0.67 15.75
CA ILE A 322 -7.03 -1.25 17.10
C ILE A 322 -5.77 -2.07 17.40
N GLU A 323 -5.30 -2.87 16.43
CA GLU A 323 -4.04 -3.59 16.55
C GLU A 323 -2.87 -2.63 16.85
N ALA A 324 -2.76 -1.55 16.08
CA ALA A 324 -1.72 -0.54 16.29
C ALA A 324 -1.85 0.18 17.65
N LEU A 325 -3.07 0.46 18.11
CA LEU A 325 -3.31 1.06 19.42
C LEU A 325 -2.88 0.15 20.57
N VAL A 326 -3.19 -1.15 20.49
CA VAL A 326 -2.83 -2.11 21.53
C VAL A 326 -1.31 -2.32 21.56
N GLU A 327 -0.70 -2.59 20.41
CA GLU A 327 0.72 -2.94 20.35
C GLU A 327 1.65 -1.74 20.46
N LEU A 328 1.30 -0.61 19.85
CA LEU A 328 2.19 0.53 19.66
C LEU A 328 1.65 1.84 20.26
N GLY A 329 0.46 1.80 20.88
CA GLY A 329 -0.19 2.95 21.47
C GLY A 329 -0.68 3.96 20.44
N PHE A 330 -1.18 5.09 20.95
CA PHE A 330 -1.64 6.20 20.14
C PHE A 330 -0.55 6.73 19.20
N VAL A 331 0.72 6.71 19.64
CA VAL A 331 1.86 7.14 18.81
C VAL A 331 1.97 6.27 17.55
N GLY A 332 2.00 4.95 17.69
CA GLY A 332 2.09 4.05 16.54
C GLY A 332 0.86 4.09 15.64
N ALA A 333 -0.34 4.12 16.25
CA ALA A 333 -1.61 4.23 15.53
C ALA A 333 -1.69 5.50 14.68
N VAL A 334 -1.26 6.65 15.21
CA VAL A 334 -1.19 7.91 14.45
C VAL A 334 -0.16 7.81 13.32
N MET A 335 1.03 7.27 13.58
CA MET A 335 2.07 7.16 12.56
C MET A 335 1.64 6.29 11.38
N ILE A 336 1.07 5.11 11.61
CA ILE A 336 0.59 4.25 10.52
C ILE A 336 -0.59 4.88 9.78
N SER A 337 -1.50 5.54 10.49
CA SER A 337 -2.63 6.27 9.90
C SER A 337 -2.15 7.41 9.01
N LEU A 338 -1.13 8.16 9.44
CA LEU A 338 -0.50 9.22 8.64
C LEU A 338 0.19 8.66 7.40
N ILE A 339 0.85 7.50 7.48
CA ILE A 339 1.45 6.83 6.31
C ILE A 339 0.36 6.47 5.30
N ILE A 340 -0.72 5.82 5.76
CA ILE A 340 -1.84 5.41 4.90
C ILE A 340 -2.49 6.64 4.25
N LEU A 341 -2.85 7.64 5.05
CA LEU A 341 -3.53 8.86 4.59
C LEU A 341 -2.67 9.66 3.62
N ARG A 342 -1.39 9.91 3.98
CA ARG A 342 -0.45 10.62 3.10
C ARG A 342 -0.25 9.90 1.78
N THR A 343 -0.25 8.56 1.80
CA THR A 343 -0.09 7.75 0.58
C THR A 343 -1.31 7.88 -0.32
N LEU A 344 -2.51 7.69 0.22
CA LEU A 344 -3.76 7.82 -0.52
C LEU A 344 -3.95 9.25 -1.06
N VAL A 345 -3.90 10.24 -0.18
CA VAL A 345 -4.09 11.65 -0.54
C VAL A 345 -3.03 12.10 -1.53
N GLY A 346 -1.79 11.65 -1.40
CA GLY A 346 -0.71 11.97 -2.33
C GLY A 346 -1.02 11.52 -3.76
N HIS A 347 -1.49 10.28 -3.94
CA HIS A 347 -1.80 9.74 -5.28
C HIS A 347 -3.07 10.34 -5.86
N VAL A 348 -4.12 10.49 -5.05
CA VAL A 348 -5.36 11.18 -5.44
C VAL A 348 -5.05 12.62 -5.88
N THR A 349 -4.28 13.36 -5.07
CA THR A 349 -3.83 14.72 -5.38
C THR A 349 -3.00 14.75 -6.67
N ALA A 350 -2.15 13.76 -6.91
CA ALA A 350 -1.40 13.67 -8.16
C ALA A 350 -2.31 13.51 -9.39
N VAL A 351 -3.37 12.70 -9.32
CA VAL A 351 -4.35 12.54 -10.42
C VAL A 351 -5.10 13.84 -10.71
N ILE A 352 -5.54 14.54 -9.67
CA ILE A 352 -6.43 15.70 -9.79
C ILE A 352 -5.64 16.96 -10.13
N PHE A 353 -4.56 17.20 -9.38
CA PHE A 353 -3.85 18.46 -9.41
C PHE A 353 -2.64 18.43 -10.33
N ARG A 354 -2.14 17.30 -10.82
CA ARG A 354 -1.00 17.27 -11.76
C ARG A 354 -1.44 16.88 -13.18
N THR A 355 -0.47 16.79 -14.09
CA THR A 355 -0.67 16.17 -15.40
C THR A 355 -1.14 14.73 -15.19
N TRP A 356 -2.21 14.35 -15.87
CA TRP A 356 -2.80 13.03 -15.68
C TRP A 356 -1.79 11.95 -16.06
N GLN A 357 -1.59 10.98 -15.18
CA GLN A 357 -0.70 9.85 -15.37
C GLN A 357 -1.39 8.58 -14.90
N ILE A 358 -1.01 7.45 -15.49
CA ILE A 358 -1.58 6.13 -15.16
C ILE A 358 -1.17 5.69 -13.75
N GLU A 359 0.11 5.88 -13.39
CA GLU A 359 0.66 5.34 -12.14
C GLU A 359 -0.09 5.79 -10.88
N PRO A 360 -0.40 7.10 -10.68
CA PRO A 360 -1.14 7.53 -9.50
C PRO A 360 -2.58 7.01 -9.46
N VAL A 361 -3.22 6.74 -10.61
CA VAL A 361 -4.57 6.16 -10.64
C VAL A 361 -4.56 4.72 -10.11
N ILE A 362 -3.60 3.91 -10.58
CA ILE A 362 -3.43 2.53 -10.11
C ILE A 362 -3.02 2.51 -8.63
N LEU A 363 -2.08 3.36 -8.22
CA LEU A 363 -1.66 3.39 -6.82
C LEU A 363 -2.76 3.93 -5.88
N ALA A 364 -3.58 4.89 -6.33
CA ALA A 364 -4.73 5.36 -5.56
C ALA A 364 -5.80 4.27 -5.38
N GLY A 365 -6.17 3.54 -6.44
CA GLY A 365 -7.15 2.47 -6.34
C GLY A 365 -6.68 1.33 -5.43
N MET A 366 -5.43 0.91 -5.56
CA MET A 366 -4.81 -0.06 -4.66
C MET A 366 -4.81 0.42 -3.21
N MET A 367 -4.50 1.70 -2.98
CA MET A 367 -4.57 2.29 -1.64
C MET A 367 -5.98 2.31 -1.06
N VAL A 368 -7.00 2.58 -1.87
CA VAL A 368 -8.40 2.52 -1.41
C VAL A 368 -8.78 1.11 -0.99
N LEU A 369 -8.38 0.09 -1.76
CA LEU A 369 -8.59 -1.30 -1.37
C LEU A 369 -7.95 -1.60 0.00
N LEU A 370 -6.69 -1.20 0.21
CA LEU A 370 -6.00 -1.39 1.49
C LEU A 370 -6.64 -0.59 2.63
N VAL A 371 -7.12 0.62 2.38
CA VAL A 371 -7.83 1.44 3.37
C VAL A 371 -9.14 0.79 3.81
N ILE A 372 -9.98 0.38 2.86
CA ILE A 372 -11.25 -0.30 3.18
C ILE A 372 -10.97 -1.53 4.04
N ARG A 373 -9.97 -2.33 3.64
CA ARG A 373 -9.59 -3.54 4.37
C ARG A 373 -8.97 -3.24 5.73
N SER A 374 -8.25 -2.14 5.90
CA SER A 374 -7.59 -1.82 7.18
C SER A 374 -8.54 -1.69 8.38
N PHE A 375 -9.83 -1.39 8.13
CA PHE A 375 -10.86 -1.34 9.18
C PHE A 375 -11.34 -2.72 9.64
N VAL A 376 -11.07 -3.76 8.84
CA VAL A 376 -11.65 -5.10 9.03
C VAL A 376 -10.63 -6.23 8.88
N GLU A 377 -9.36 -5.92 8.62
CA GLU A 377 -8.23 -6.84 8.58
C GLU A 377 -6.92 -6.12 8.94
N VAL A 378 -5.88 -6.90 9.28
CA VAL A 378 -4.52 -6.42 9.62
C VAL A 378 -3.55 -6.71 8.48
N ASP A 379 -3.87 -6.20 7.28
CA ASP A 379 -3.10 -6.46 6.06
C ASP A 379 -1.87 -5.53 5.89
N ILE A 380 -1.59 -4.64 6.85
CA ILE A 380 -0.63 -3.53 6.69
C ILE A 380 0.44 -3.48 7.79
N LEU A 381 0.15 -3.97 8.99
CA LEU A 381 1.01 -3.80 10.16
C LEU A 381 2.04 -4.93 10.36
N ASN A 382 1.96 -6.01 9.58
CA ASN A 382 2.84 -7.17 9.71
C ASN A 382 3.94 -7.23 8.62
N PRO A 383 5.09 -7.85 8.91
CA PRO A 383 6.09 -8.17 7.90
C PRO A 383 5.60 -9.27 6.97
N TYR A 384 6.21 -9.35 5.78
CA TYR A 384 6.00 -10.45 4.82
C TYR A 384 4.56 -10.67 4.38
N ILE A 385 3.75 -9.60 4.34
CA ILE A 385 2.41 -9.65 3.77
C ILE A 385 2.29 -8.65 2.62
N MET A 386 1.38 -8.96 1.67
CA MET A 386 1.24 -8.18 0.45
C MET A 386 0.81 -6.74 0.72
N GLY A 387 -0.14 -6.53 1.63
CA GLY A 387 -0.70 -5.20 1.87
C GLY A 387 0.32 -4.21 2.41
N SER A 388 1.17 -4.63 3.37
CA SER A 388 2.25 -3.78 3.88
C SER A 388 3.30 -3.49 2.81
N PHE A 389 3.70 -4.48 2.00
CA PHE A 389 4.64 -4.27 0.88
C PHE A 389 4.09 -3.25 -0.13
N LEU A 390 2.82 -3.42 -0.52
CA LEU A 390 2.14 -2.56 -1.50
C LEU A 390 1.93 -1.14 -0.96
N LEU A 391 1.60 -0.98 0.33
CA LEU A 391 1.53 0.32 1.00
C LEU A 391 2.88 1.05 0.89
N TYR A 392 3.96 0.41 1.34
CA TYR A 392 5.27 1.06 1.37
C TYR A 392 5.82 1.32 -0.03
N TYR A 393 5.63 0.37 -0.97
CA TYR A 393 5.93 0.60 -2.38
C TYR A 393 5.21 1.85 -2.90
N SER A 394 3.90 1.94 -2.65
CA SER A 394 3.06 3.06 -3.05
C SER A 394 3.53 4.39 -2.43
N HIS A 395 3.86 4.37 -1.14
CA HIS A 395 4.36 5.54 -0.42
C HIS A 395 5.68 6.05 -1.02
N PHE A 396 6.65 5.16 -1.24
CA PHE A 396 7.95 5.55 -1.77
C PHE A 396 7.88 6.02 -3.22
N ARG A 397 6.86 5.63 -4.00
CA ARG A 397 6.59 6.18 -5.33
C ARG A 397 6.13 7.64 -5.32
N LEU A 398 5.53 8.13 -4.24
CA LEU A 398 5.13 9.55 -4.13
C LEU A 398 6.30 10.53 -4.14
N ALA A 399 7.47 10.09 -3.68
CA ALA A 399 8.66 10.92 -3.51
C ALA A 399 9.25 11.50 -4.82
N ARG A 400 8.61 11.31 -5.98
CA ARG A 400 8.85 12.09 -7.20
C ARG A 400 8.08 13.43 -7.19
N VAL A 401 8.16 14.18 -6.10
CA VAL A 401 7.79 15.61 -6.14
C VAL A 401 9.09 16.37 -6.28
N PRO A 402 9.52 16.76 -7.51
CA PRO A 402 10.40 17.90 -7.60
C PRO A 402 9.61 19.06 -7.00
N VAL A 403 9.99 19.47 -5.78
CA VAL A 403 9.74 20.83 -5.34
C VAL A 403 10.33 21.66 -6.46
N THR A 404 9.46 22.36 -7.18
CA THR A 404 9.84 23.39 -8.13
C THR A 404 10.89 24.23 -7.43
N ARG A 405 12.16 24.08 -7.81
CA ARG A 405 13.12 25.16 -7.63
C ARG A 405 12.53 26.27 -8.48
N THR A 406 11.81 27.17 -7.83
CA THR A 406 11.46 28.47 -8.37
C THR A 406 12.80 29.03 -8.83
N ARG A 407 13.08 28.94 -10.14
CA ARG A 407 14.09 29.78 -10.75
C ARG A 407 13.57 31.18 -10.52
N TRP A 408 14.00 31.79 -9.43
CA TRP A 408 14.05 33.25 -9.34
C TRP A 408 15.01 33.62 -10.46
N ALA A 409 14.44 33.88 -11.63
CA ALA A 409 15.09 34.68 -12.64
C ALA A 409 15.48 35.97 -11.93
N ARG A 410 16.79 36.24 -11.82
CA ARG A 410 17.28 37.59 -11.57
C ARG A 410 16.81 38.42 -12.76
N ALA A 411 15.65 39.04 -12.61
CA ALA A 411 15.17 40.08 -13.49
C ALA A 411 15.25 41.40 -12.70
N GLY A 412 16.06 42.33 -13.22
CA GLY A 412 15.93 43.75 -12.98
C GLY A 412 16.51 44.30 -11.68
N PHE A 413 17.80 44.64 -11.68
CA PHE A 413 18.19 45.95 -11.16
C PHE A 413 18.50 46.82 -12.38
N VAL A 414 17.47 47.54 -12.83
CA VAL A 414 17.63 48.75 -13.62
C VAL A 414 17.81 49.85 -12.58
N GLU A 415 19.03 50.31 -12.39
CA GLU A 415 19.28 51.57 -11.67
C GLU A 415 18.93 52.72 -12.61
N SER A 416 17.90 53.47 -12.24
CA SER A 416 17.62 54.80 -12.76
C SER A 416 17.64 55.80 -11.61
N GLY A 417 18.56 56.76 -11.66
CA GLY A 417 18.38 58.08 -11.05
C GLY A 417 19.52 58.61 -10.19
N GLY A 418 20.15 59.70 -10.64
CA GLY A 418 20.76 60.69 -9.74
C GLY A 418 22.04 61.37 -10.22
N ALA A 419 21.88 62.51 -10.92
CA ALA A 419 22.76 63.68 -11.07
C ALA A 419 24.11 63.74 -10.30
N GLU A 420 25.19 64.26 -10.91
CA GLU A 420 25.53 65.70 -10.94
C GLU A 420 26.77 66.05 -11.80
N LYS A 421 26.65 67.18 -12.51
CA LYS A 421 27.61 68.13 -13.13
C LYS A 421 29.13 67.84 -13.11
N SER A 422 29.78 68.03 -14.26
CA SER A 422 30.68 69.19 -14.56
C SER A 422 31.58 68.93 -15.78
N GLY A 423 31.85 69.98 -16.58
CA GLY A 423 33.13 70.10 -17.31
C GLY A 423 33.14 70.04 -18.84
N LEU A 424 32.69 71.12 -19.47
CA LEU A 424 33.26 71.80 -20.66
C LEU A 424 33.33 71.11 -22.06
N PRO A 425 33.30 71.91 -23.15
CA PRO A 425 33.11 71.44 -24.53
C PRO A 425 34.37 71.53 -25.41
N GLY A 426 34.40 70.73 -26.47
CA GLY A 426 35.35 70.86 -27.59
C GLY A 426 35.68 69.47 -28.13
N GLY A 427 35.59 69.16 -29.41
CA GLY A 427 35.37 69.95 -30.62
C GLY A 427 35.83 69.07 -31.78
N PHE A 428 35.24 69.27 -32.97
CA PHE A 428 35.68 68.77 -34.28
C PHE A 428 35.77 67.23 -34.45
N ASP A 429 35.65 66.62 -35.61
CA ASP A 429 35.14 66.89 -36.97
C ASP A 429 35.45 65.58 -37.76
N GLN A 430 34.81 65.39 -38.91
CA GLN A 430 35.10 64.40 -39.95
C GLN A 430 34.71 62.94 -39.63
N GLY A 431 34.02 62.20 -40.49
CA GLY A 431 33.86 62.32 -41.93
C GLY A 431 34.15 60.95 -42.56
N ALA A 432 33.36 60.56 -43.56
CA ALA A 432 33.55 59.42 -44.47
C ALA A 432 33.34 58.00 -43.92
N LEU A 433 32.90 56.99 -44.67
CA LEU A 433 32.24 56.82 -45.97
C LEU A 433 31.72 55.36 -45.95
N ARG A 434 30.63 55.12 -46.70
CA ARG A 434 29.99 53.85 -47.08
C ARG A 434 30.96 52.81 -47.72
N PRO A 435 30.54 51.57 -48.02
CA PRO A 435 29.20 50.98 -47.94
C PRO A 435 29.02 49.79 -46.98
#